data_AF-A0A285M3H3-F1
#
_entry.id   AF-A0A285M3H3-F1
#
_cell.length_a   1.000
_cell.length_b   1.000
_cell.length_c   1.000
_cell.angle_alpha   90.00
_cell.angle_beta   90.00
_cell.angle_gamma   90.00
#
_symmetry.space_group_name_H-M   'P 1'
#
loop_
_entity.id
_entity.type
_entity.pdbx_description
1 polymer ?
#
loop_
_entity_poly.entity_id
_entity_poly.type
_entity_poly.pdbx_seq_one_letter_code
_entity_poly.pdbx_strand_id
1 'polypeptide(L)'
;MMKRALKLLAVAAVPAMLMGQSAQAEGVERVEVGRLDCAVSSGDGFIFQSTKDLSCTFHPANPDAADEPYFGVINKWGLDIGKSENGVISWLVLAPTKDDYRPGALAGDYAGVSTQATVGAGVGANLLLGGSSETIALQPLSVSTQTGLNFALAVSQIELRTAVD
;
A
#
# COMPACT_ATOMS: atom_id res chain seq x y z
N MET A 1 -57.45 -56.38 33.27
CA MET A 1 -56.34 -57.37 33.30
C MET A 1 -55.37 -57.05 32.17
N MET A 2 -54.06 -57.28 32.38
CA MET A 2 -52.88 -56.96 31.52
C MET A 2 -52.51 -55.46 31.48
N LYS A 3 -51.47 -54.92 32.17
CA LYS A 3 -50.04 -55.25 32.32
C LYS A 3 -49.29 -55.40 30.98
N ARG A 4 -48.68 -54.31 30.47
CA ARG A 4 -47.21 -54.05 30.47
C ARG A 4 -46.80 -52.99 29.44
N ALA A 5 -45.83 -52.20 29.87
CA ALA A 5 -45.12 -51.14 29.17
C ALA A 5 -44.40 -51.61 27.89
N LEU A 6 -44.21 -50.69 26.93
CA LEU A 6 -43.08 -50.79 25.99
C LEU A 6 -42.63 -49.43 25.41
N LYS A 7 -41.50 -48.98 25.96
CA LYS A 7 -40.33 -48.32 25.33
C LYS A 7 -40.47 -46.93 24.70
N LEU A 8 -39.74 -46.00 25.34
CA LEU A 8 -39.26 -44.75 24.78
C LEU A 8 -38.56 -44.97 23.43
N LEU A 9 -38.87 -44.12 22.45
CA LEU A 9 -37.93 -43.72 21.42
C LEU A 9 -37.64 -42.23 21.60
N ALA A 10 -36.43 -41.95 22.10
CA ALA A 10 -35.84 -40.63 22.12
C ALA A 10 -35.56 -40.19 20.68
N VAL A 11 -36.24 -39.15 20.20
CA VAL A 11 -35.83 -38.44 18.99
C VAL A 11 -34.90 -37.32 19.46
N ALA A 12 -33.60 -37.60 19.42
CA ALA A 12 -32.58 -36.58 19.64
C ALA A 12 -32.68 -35.56 18.50
N ALA A 13 -33.13 -34.35 18.82
CA ALA A 13 -33.09 -33.22 17.91
C ALA A 13 -31.62 -32.86 17.65
N VAL A 14 -31.17 -33.11 16.42
CA VAL A 14 -29.85 -32.73 15.92
C VAL A 14 -29.82 -31.20 15.79
N PRO A 15 -28.97 -30.45 16.52
CA PRO A 15 -28.75 -29.06 16.19
C PRO A 15 -27.95 -29.02 14.88
N ALA A 16 -28.55 -28.44 13.84
CA ALA A 16 -27.85 -28.15 12.60
C ALA A 16 -26.69 -27.19 12.91
N MET A 17 -25.46 -27.70 12.88
CA MET A 17 -24.26 -26.87 12.89
C MET A 17 -24.22 -26.10 11.58
N LEU A 18 -24.70 -24.86 11.61
CA LEU A 18 -24.38 -23.86 10.60
C LEU A 18 -22.87 -23.58 10.72
N MET A 19 -22.07 -24.32 9.95
CA MET A 19 -20.68 -23.97 9.71
C MET A 19 -20.69 -22.61 9.01
N GLY A 20 -20.38 -21.55 9.77
CA GLY A 20 -20.12 -20.23 9.22
C GLY A 20 -19.02 -20.37 8.18
N GLN A 21 -19.37 -20.16 6.92
CA GLN A 21 -18.39 -19.95 5.87
C GLN A 21 -17.72 -18.61 6.21
N SER A 22 -16.57 -18.66 6.87
CA SER A 22 -15.66 -17.51 6.88
C SER A 22 -15.25 -17.31 5.43
N ALA A 23 -15.92 -16.39 4.72
CA ALA A 23 -15.41 -15.85 3.49
C ALA A 23 -14.07 -15.21 3.85
N GLN A 24 -12.98 -15.93 3.64
CA GLN A 24 -11.66 -15.33 3.66
C GLN A 24 -11.70 -14.34 2.50
N ALA A 25 -11.68 -13.04 2.81
CA ALA A 25 -11.52 -12.03 1.80
C ALA A 25 -10.21 -12.33 1.09
N GLU A 26 -10.27 -12.79 -0.16
CA GLU A 26 -9.10 -12.99 -1.00
C GLU A 26 -8.49 -11.61 -1.24
N GLY A 27 -7.45 -11.28 -0.47
CA GLY A 27 -6.64 -10.13 -0.74
C GLY A 27 -5.87 -10.36 -2.03
N VAL A 28 -5.80 -9.37 -2.92
CA VAL A 28 -4.86 -9.36 -4.03
C VAL A 28 -3.46 -9.52 -3.42
N GLU A 29 -2.86 -10.69 -3.63
CA GLU A 29 -1.47 -10.93 -3.30
C GLU A 29 -0.63 -9.98 -4.16
N ARG A 30 0.14 -9.11 -3.51
CA ARG A 30 1.04 -8.18 -4.18
C ARG A 30 2.47 -8.62 -3.93
N VAL A 31 3.28 -8.57 -4.97
CA VAL A 31 4.69 -8.94 -4.90
C VAL A 31 5.55 -7.68 -4.89
N GLU A 32 6.62 -7.70 -4.10
CA GLU A 32 7.63 -6.65 -4.14
C GLU A 32 8.37 -6.69 -5.48
N VAL A 33 8.40 -5.54 -6.17
CA VAL A 33 9.13 -5.35 -7.42
C VAL A 33 10.32 -4.40 -7.28
N GLY A 34 10.48 -3.75 -6.13
CA GLY A 34 11.65 -2.93 -5.82
C GLY A 34 11.39 -1.90 -4.73
N ARG A 35 12.28 -0.90 -4.67
CA ARG A 35 12.24 0.20 -3.69
C ARG A 35 12.36 1.54 -4.40
N LEU A 36 11.53 2.50 -4.02
CA LEU A 36 11.59 3.88 -4.50
C LEU A 36 12.12 4.77 -3.38
N ASP A 37 13.29 5.39 -3.59
CA ASP A 37 13.89 6.36 -2.69
C ASP A 37 13.79 7.76 -3.30
N CYS A 38 13.26 8.72 -2.56
CA CYS A 38 13.12 10.10 -3.01
C CYS A 38 13.72 11.10 -2.01
N ALA A 39 14.47 12.06 -2.53
CA ALA A 39 14.87 13.25 -1.81
C ALA A 39 13.79 14.34 -1.99
N VAL A 40 13.36 14.94 -0.88
CA VAL A 40 12.42 16.07 -0.88
C VAL A 40 13.21 17.36 -0.99
N SER A 41 12.90 18.19 -2.00
CA SER A 41 13.54 19.49 -2.16
C SER A 41 13.27 20.40 -0.96
N SER A 42 14.33 21.04 -0.47
CA SER A 42 14.24 22.11 0.53
C SER A 42 13.42 23.25 -0.06
N GLY A 43 12.35 23.66 0.62
CA GLY A 43 11.58 24.82 0.21
C GLY A 43 11.29 25.68 1.43
N ASP A 44 11.67 26.96 1.34
CA ASP A 44 11.41 27.97 2.35
C ASP A 44 9.90 28.31 2.37
N GLY A 45 9.09 27.55 3.10
CA GLY A 45 7.66 27.84 3.13
C GLY A 45 6.83 27.00 4.08
N PHE A 46 6.27 27.67 5.08
CA PHE A 46 5.12 27.22 5.86
C PHE A 46 3.86 27.64 5.09
N ILE A 47 3.35 26.78 4.22
CA ILE A 47 1.99 26.92 3.68
C ILE A 47 1.39 25.52 3.73
N PHE A 48 0.22 25.40 4.35
CA PHE A 48 -0.56 24.17 4.55
C PHE A 48 -1.04 23.50 3.23
N GLN A 49 -0.39 23.84 2.12
CA GLN A 49 -0.70 23.40 0.76
C GLN A 49 0.54 23.49 -0.17
N SER A 50 1.76 23.58 0.38
CA SER A 50 2.96 23.64 -0.46
C SER A 50 3.25 22.28 -1.06
N THR A 51 3.04 22.18 -2.37
CA THR A 51 3.61 21.13 -3.20
C THR A 51 5.13 21.10 -3.00
N LYS A 52 5.72 19.90 -2.85
CA LYS A 52 7.17 19.73 -2.70
C LYS A 52 7.71 18.85 -3.81
N ASP A 53 8.75 19.33 -4.48
CA ASP A 53 9.40 18.55 -5.53
C ASP A 53 10.16 17.35 -4.95
N LEU A 54 10.16 16.27 -5.73
CA LEU A 54 10.83 15.02 -5.44
C LEU A 54 11.84 14.70 -6.55
N SER A 55 13.04 14.30 -6.14
CA SER A 55 14.00 13.60 -6.98
C SER A 55 14.11 12.16 -6.51
N CYS A 56 13.72 11.21 -7.34
CA CYS A 56 13.53 9.82 -6.97
C CYS A 56 14.44 8.89 -7.76
N THR A 57 14.85 7.79 -7.14
CA THR A 57 15.50 6.65 -7.78
C THR A 57 14.72 5.39 -7.43
N PHE A 58 14.26 4.69 -8.45
CA PHE A 58 13.69 3.36 -8.30
C PHE A 58 14.80 2.32 -8.45
N HIS A 59 14.89 1.46 -7.45
CA HIS A 59 15.80 0.32 -7.38
C HIS A 59 14.99 -0.97 -7.62
N PRO A 60 15.02 -1.56 -8.82
CA PRO A 60 14.30 -2.79 -9.10
C PRO A 60 14.79 -3.94 -8.21
N ALA A 61 13.89 -4.84 -7.83
CA ALA A 61 14.25 -6.07 -7.13
C ALA A 61 14.97 -7.08 -8.04
N ASN A 62 14.81 -6.94 -9.36
CA ASN A 62 15.56 -7.72 -10.34
C ASN A 62 17.00 -7.18 -10.44
N PRO A 63 18.04 -7.97 -10.10
CA PRO A 63 19.44 -7.51 -10.14
C PRO A 63 19.96 -7.20 -11.54
N ASP A 64 19.30 -7.70 -12.59
CA ASP A 64 19.67 -7.44 -13.99
C ASP A 64 19.04 -6.14 -14.54
N ALA A 65 18.11 -5.53 -13.80
CA ALA A 65 17.47 -4.27 -14.18
C ALA A 65 18.26 -3.08 -13.61
N ALA A 66 18.38 -2.02 -14.41
CA ALA A 66 19.05 -0.80 -13.98
C ALA A 66 18.14 0.07 -13.11
N ASP A 67 18.76 0.86 -12.23
CA ASP A 67 18.05 1.91 -11.49
C ASP A 67 17.39 2.90 -12.46
N GLU A 68 16.16 3.32 -12.13
CA GLU A 68 15.39 4.25 -12.94
C GLU A 68 15.21 5.60 -12.23
N PRO A 69 15.54 6.73 -12.89
CA PRO A 69 15.26 8.04 -12.35
C PRO A 69 13.78 8.39 -12.51
N TYR A 70 13.19 8.90 -11.43
CA TYR A 70 11.87 9.51 -11.43
C TYR A 70 11.95 10.91 -10.83
N PHE A 71 11.02 11.76 -11.22
CA PHE A 71 10.80 13.04 -10.57
C PHE A 71 9.32 13.17 -10.26
N GLY A 72 8.98 14.05 -9.33
CA GLY A 72 7.61 14.14 -8.91
C GLY A 72 7.34 15.26 -7.96
N VAL A 73 6.12 15.27 -7.45
CA VAL A 73 5.68 16.23 -6.45
C VAL A 73 4.83 15.58 -5.38
N ILE A 74 4.99 16.04 -4.15
CA ILE A 74 4.08 15.73 -3.05
C ILE A 74 2.92 16.72 -3.13
N ASN A 75 1.72 16.23 -3.45
CA ASN A 75 0.53 17.07 -3.57
C ASN A 75 -0.19 17.26 -2.23
N LYS A 76 -0.08 16.29 -1.32
CA LYS A 76 -0.79 16.36 -0.03
C LYS A 76 -0.09 15.61 1.10
N TRP A 77 0.09 16.30 2.21
CA TRP A 77 0.49 15.73 3.49
C TRP A 77 -0.74 15.27 4.29
N GLY A 78 -0.68 14.06 4.86
CA GLY A 78 -1.73 13.48 5.70
C GLY A 78 -1.63 13.86 7.18
N LEU A 79 -0.54 14.51 7.60
CA LEU A 79 -0.32 15.02 8.95
C LEU A 79 0.28 16.43 8.86
N ASP A 80 0.03 17.27 9.87
CA ASP A 80 0.65 18.59 10.01
C ASP A 80 2.17 18.46 10.25
N ILE A 81 2.90 18.24 9.16
CA ILE A 81 4.36 18.35 9.11
C ILE A 81 4.65 19.84 9.23
N GLY A 82 5.44 20.25 10.22
CA GLY A 82 5.86 21.64 10.43
C GLY A 82 6.72 22.16 9.27
N LYS A 83 7.76 22.97 9.55
CA LYS A 83 8.74 23.29 8.50
C LYS A 83 9.33 21.98 7.99
N SER A 84 9.00 21.61 6.75
CA SER A 84 9.52 20.40 6.12
C SER A 84 11.02 20.63 5.91
N GLU A 85 11.83 20.05 6.77
CA GLU A 85 13.30 20.00 6.64
C GLU A 85 13.67 19.04 5.50
N ASN A 86 14.92 19.08 5.06
CA ASN A 86 15.45 18.11 4.08
C ASN A 86 15.12 16.69 4.54
N GLY A 87 14.34 15.98 3.74
CA GLY A 87 13.79 14.68 4.10
C GLY A 87 14.02 13.66 3.00
N VAL A 88 14.15 12.40 3.39
CA VAL A 88 14.15 11.26 2.48
C VAL A 88 12.83 10.53 2.67
N ILE A 89 12.25 10.07 1.57
CA ILE A 89 11.05 9.26 1.57
C ILE A 89 11.34 7.97 0.83
N SER A 90 11.16 6.84 1.51
CA SER A 90 11.38 5.52 0.93
C SER A 90 10.09 4.70 0.97
N TRP A 91 9.78 4.06 -0.15
CA TRP A 91 8.65 3.15 -0.31
C TRP A 91 9.09 1.79 -0.83
N LEU A 92 8.46 0.72 -0.34
CA LEU A 92 8.41 -0.53 -1.10
C LEU A 92 7.42 -0.35 -2.25
N VAL A 93 7.79 -0.89 -3.40
CA VAL A 93 6.96 -0.88 -4.60
C VAL A 93 6.39 -2.27 -4.79
N LEU A 94 5.06 -2.37 -4.79
CA LEU A 94 4.34 -3.63 -4.89
C LEU A 94 3.47 -3.63 -6.15
N ALA A 95 3.55 -4.71 -6.92
CA ALA A 95 2.73 -4.94 -8.12
C ALA A 95 1.87 -6.21 -7.96
N PRO A 96 0.82 -6.42 -8.78
CA PRO A 96 0.04 -7.65 -8.75
C PRO A 96 0.90 -8.89 -9.09
N THR A 97 1.79 -8.78 -10.07
CA THR A 97 2.76 -9.81 -10.43
C THR A 97 4.13 -9.21 -10.74
N LYS A 98 5.18 -10.05 -10.82
CA LYS A 98 6.55 -9.60 -11.15
C LYS A 98 6.66 -9.11 -12.59
N ASP A 99 5.87 -9.68 -13.50
CA ASP A 99 5.90 -9.37 -14.92
C ASP A 99 5.14 -8.08 -15.27
N ASP A 100 4.35 -7.55 -14.33
CA ASP A 100 3.61 -6.30 -14.51
C ASP A 100 4.51 -5.05 -14.43
N TYR A 101 5.74 -5.20 -13.93
CA TYR A 101 6.69 -4.11 -13.93
C TYR A 101 7.40 -3.99 -15.29
N ARG A 102 7.39 -2.77 -15.81
CA ARG A 102 8.11 -2.34 -17.02
C ARG A 102 8.81 -1.01 -16.72
N PRO A 103 9.88 -0.66 -17.46
CA PRO A 103 10.47 0.68 -17.36
C PRO A 103 9.37 1.76 -17.49
N GLY A 104 9.43 2.76 -16.64
CA GLY A 104 8.44 3.84 -16.58
C GLY A 104 7.11 3.50 -15.87
N ALA A 105 6.87 2.26 -15.43
CA ALA A 105 5.57 1.84 -14.91
C ALA A 105 5.11 2.61 -13.65
N LEU A 106 6.05 3.17 -12.89
CA LEU A 106 5.77 3.97 -11.69
C LEU A 106 5.30 5.40 -12.03
N ALA A 107 5.36 5.84 -13.28
CA ALA A 107 4.84 7.14 -13.65
C ALA A 107 3.31 7.14 -13.53
N GLY A 108 2.77 8.09 -12.78
CA GLY A 108 1.35 8.19 -12.52
C GLY A 108 1.05 8.97 -11.25
N ASP A 109 -0.24 9.09 -10.96
CA ASP A 109 -0.72 9.78 -9.76
C ASP A 109 -1.03 8.74 -8.69
N TYR A 110 -0.63 9.03 -7.46
CA TYR A 110 -0.76 8.13 -6.33
C TYR A 110 -1.58 8.79 -5.24
N ALA A 111 -2.57 8.06 -4.72
CA ALA A 111 -3.42 8.53 -3.64
C ALA A 111 -3.58 7.48 -2.55
N GLY A 112 -3.65 7.94 -1.30
CA GLY A 112 -3.92 7.10 -0.15
C GLY A 112 -5.28 6.43 -0.24
N VAL A 113 -5.29 5.10 -0.17
CA VAL A 113 -6.53 4.33 -0.02
C VAL A 113 -6.86 4.22 1.46
N SER A 114 -8.03 4.73 1.85
CA SER A 114 -8.54 4.51 3.21
C SER A 114 -8.95 3.05 3.38
N THR A 115 -8.88 2.55 4.62
CA THR A 115 -9.15 1.16 5.02
C THR A 115 -10.52 0.60 4.60
N GLN A 116 -11.43 1.47 4.16
CA GLN A 116 -12.78 1.11 3.72
C GLN A 116 -12.85 0.75 2.22
N ALA A 117 -11.87 1.17 1.43
CA ALA A 117 -11.73 0.77 0.01
C ALA A 117 -10.93 -0.54 -0.16
N THR A 118 -10.38 -1.08 0.92
CA THR A 118 -9.46 -2.23 0.94
C THR A 118 -10.17 -3.59 0.88
N VAL A 119 -11.48 -3.62 0.58
CA VAL A 119 -12.23 -4.87 0.37
C VAL A 119 -11.68 -5.56 -0.88
N GLY A 120 -10.74 -6.47 -0.67
CA GLY A 120 -10.12 -7.27 -1.73
C GLY A 120 -8.61 -7.09 -1.88
N ALA A 121 -7.92 -6.26 -1.10
CA ALA A 121 -6.46 -6.07 -1.24
C ALA A 121 -5.61 -6.67 -0.12
N GLY A 122 -6.20 -7.15 0.99
CA GLY A 122 -5.50 -7.90 2.05
C GLY A 122 -4.40 -7.16 2.84
N VAL A 123 -3.96 -5.98 2.40
CA VAL A 123 -2.88 -5.22 3.04
C VAL A 123 -3.48 -4.08 3.89
N GLY A 124 -3.44 -4.26 5.20
CA GLY A 124 -3.81 -3.21 6.15
C GLY A 124 -2.63 -2.30 6.43
N ALA A 125 -2.47 -1.21 5.68
CA ALA A 125 -1.61 -0.08 6.03
C ALA A 125 -1.85 1.10 5.07
N ASN A 126 -1.34 2.28 5.43
CA ASN A 126 -1.33 3.52 4.65
C ASN A 126 -0.57 3.33 3.32
N LEU A 127 -1.23 2.73 2.31
CA LEU A 127 -0.68 2.57 0.97
C LEU A 127 -1.11 3.73 0.07
N LEU A 128 -0.22 4.14 -0.83
CA LEU A 128 -0.61 4.95 -1.97
C LEU A 128 -0.77 4.02 -3.18
N LEU A 129 -1.92 4.06 -3.85
CA LEU A 129 -2.17 3.31 -5.09
C LEU A 129 -2.12 4.25 -6.28
N GLY A 130 -1.54 3.78 -7.39
CA GLY A 130 -1.33 4.59 -8.58
C GLY A 130 -0.45 3.91 -9.63
N GLY A 131 0.33 4.73 -10.33
CA GLY A 131 1.17 4.33 -11.45
C GLY A 131 0.39 4.30 -12.78
N SER A 132 1.08 3.94 -13.85
CA SER A 132 0.56 4.08 -15.23
C SER A 132 -0.70 3.26 -15.50
N SER A 133 -0.86 2.14 -14.79
CA SER A 133 -2.03 1.25 -14.84
C SER A 133 -2.88 1.25 -13.57
N GLU A 134 -2.62 2.15 -12.62
CA GLU A 134 -3.29 2.23 -11.30
C GLU A 134 -3.18 0.94 -10.45
N THR A 135 -2.26 0.04 -10.79
CA THR A 135 -2.08 -1.25 -10.11
C THR A 135 -0.91 -1.26 -9.13
N ILE A 136 -0.05 -0.25 -9.15
CA ILE A 136 1.16 -0.18 -8.31
C ILE A 136 0.79 0.38 -6.93
N ALA A 137 1.29 -0.28 -5.89
CA ALA A 137 1.17 0.19 -4.51
C ALA A 137 2.52 0.65 -3.97
N LEU A 138 2.55 1.84 -3.38
CA LEU A 138 3.68 2.36 -2.62
C LEU A 138 3.39 2.15 -1.13
N GLN A 139 4.19 1.28 -0.50
CA GLN A 139 4.11 1.03 0.93
C GLN A 139 5.21 1.81 1.66
N PRO A 140 4.85 2.74 2.57
CA PRO A 140 5.80 3.49 3.37
C PRO A 140 6.75 2.56 4.12
N LEU A 141 8.06 2.77 3.94
CA LEU A 141 9.05 2.13 4.79
C LEU A 141 9.22 2.95 6.07
N SER A 142 8.77 2.42 7.21
CA SER A 142 8.96 3.06 8.51
C SER A 142 10.40 2.85 9.01
N VAL A 143 11.37 3.53 8.40
CA VAL A 143 12.76 3.52 8.87
C VAL A 143 13.18 4.91 9.32
N SER A 144 13.39 5.06 10.62
CA SER A 144 14.12 6.20 11.18
C SER A 144 15.60 5.96 10.86
N THR A 145 16.13 6.63 9.84
CA THR A 145 17.54 6.51 9.47
C THR A 145 18.35 7.61 10.14
N GLN A 146 19.66 7.38 10.36
CA GLN A 146 20.56 8.36 11.00
C GLN A 146 20.69 9.68 10.22
N THR A 147 20.19 9.74 8.99
CA THR A 147 20.20 10.88 8.06
C THR A 147 18.92 11.72 8.04
N GLY A 148 17.84 11.28 8.73
CA GLY A 148 16.59 12.05 8.80
C GLY A 148 15.35 11.20 9.10
N LEU A 149 14.27 11.86 9.52
CA LEU A 149 12.95 11.25 9.67
C LEU A 149 12.41 10.86 8.28
N ASN A 150 12.04 9.59 8.10
CA ASN A 150 11.31 9.18 6.89
C ASN A 150 9.87 9.68 6.98
N PHE A 151 9.47 10.51 6.01
CA PHE A 151 8.15 11.13 5.98
C PHE A 151 7.11 10.41 5.11
N ALA A 152 7.39 9.18 4.65
CA ALA A 152 6.48 8.42 3.78
C ALA A 152 5.08 8.25 4.39
N LEU A 153 5.01 8.06 5.71
CA LEU A 153 3.76 7.94 6.45
C LEU A 153 2.96 9.25 6.51
N ALA A 154 3.62 10.40 6.32
CA ALA A 154 2.98 11.70 6.30
C ALA A 154 2.52 12.11 4.90
N VAL A 155 2.82 11.32 3.86
CA VAL A 155 2.41 11.60 2.50
C VAL A 155 1.11 10.89 2.18
N SER A 156 0.15 11.62 1.60
CA SER A 156 -1.16 11.08 1.22
C SER A 156 -1.44 11.13 -0.28
N GLN A 157 -0.73 12.00 -1.02
CA GLN A 157 -0.79 12.06 -2.48
C GLN A 157 0.56 12.47 -3.06
N ILE A 158 1.03 11.75 -4.08
CA ILE A 158 2.18 12.13 -4.90
C ILE A 158 1.85 11.99 -6.38
N GLU A 159 2.59 12.71 -7.19
CA GLU A 159 2.64 12.54 -8.63
C GLU A 159 4.07 12.14 -8.99
N LEU A 160 4.22 11.06 -9.76
CA LEU A 160 5.49 10.60 -10.28
C LEU A 160 5.50 10.66 -11.81
N ARG A 161 6.63 11.07 -12.36
CA ARG A 161 6.90 11.17 -13.79
C ARG A 161 8.30 10.64 -14.07
N THR A 162 8.52 10.24 -15.31
CA THR A 162 9.80 9.74 -15.80
C THR A 162 10.10 10.39 -17.15
N ALA A 163 11.39 10.42 -17.51
CA ALA A 163 11.84 10.74 -18.87
C ALA A 163 12.16 9.48 -19.69
N VAL A 164 11.95 8.30 -19.11
CA VAL A 164 12.15 7.00 -19.73
C VAL A 164 10.82 6.54 -20.34
N ASP A 165 10.78 6.39 -21.67
CA ASP A 165 9.62 5.92 -22.44
C ASP A 165 9.46 4.39 -22.42
#